data_AF-A0A1G4I0T1-F1
#
_entry.id   AF-A0A1G4I0T1-F1
#
_cell.length_a   1.000
_cell.length_b   1.000
_cell.length_c   1.000
_cell.angle_alpha   90.00
_cell.angle_beta   90.00
_cell.angle_gamma   90.00
#
_symmetry.space_group_name_H-M   'P 1'
#
loop_
_entity.id
_entity.type
_entity.pdbx_description
1 polymer ?
#
loop_
_entity_poly.entity_id
_entity_poly.type
_entity_poly.pdbx_seq_one_letter_code
_entity_poly.pdbx_strand_id
1 'polypeptide(L)'
;MPICPGLCGELAAVPFRVFLGTLPTLAVEERFLRQLQPVFAWYSSRKRVKEQANEFIEIDLASCDAELLLRYSHIYYVRRQLFDELIERQMTLLDSGKAPKMAEPSLLQCLAGCNTTIADRLQLEIRQLGAAKRAASVPGRRELDPVARLEVYDYACMMRLVEEDAGAVEDAEMKARAYLPREVIESKLGHLTQLLLGSDARAALDKKDVKLLNRMIPPDYTRVGCVEKLRPFDVTAYFRFYGERINNVKVENYFKRALWGHVYRRFATTPSFLSGVSTYWARHSGLDASFTTTTMPQEVAVAVCDQQIQFPAIKFRAQYVYTSPETARQLWRTDAAVPLMRLFPLMGSRAAEDLAAGVLTDAFWMHLGLSEEENLLQDSLLLKVRRFVDEVGDMYETNIDSVLKRVDDNFKQVVPQLKAEDLQVDAPLQDGEGEDTVRETVAA
;
A
#
# COMPACT_ATOMS: atom_id res chain seq x y z
N MET A 1 -4.53 2.83 0.19
CA MET A 1 -4.20 1.92 -0.93
C MET A 1 -2.72 2.01 -1.02
N PRO A 2 -1.99 0.94 -0.73
CA PRO A 2 -0.67 1.18 -0.26
C PRO A 2 0.35 0.54 -1.14
N ILE A 3 0.72 1.30 -2.16
CA ILE A 3 1.75 0.92 -3.11
C ILE A 3 3.01 0.47 -2.36
N CYS A 4 3.41 1.26 -1.35
CA CYS A 4 4.54 0.95 -0.48
C CYS A 4 4.15 1.22 0.99
N PRO A 5 3.74 0.24 1.82
CA PRO A 5 3.59 0.44 3.26
C PRO A 5 4.83 1.08 3.85
N GLY A 6 4.74 2.02 4.80
CA GLY A 6 5.89 2.49 5.59
C GLY A 6 6.96 3.30 4.86
N LEU A 7 6.97 3.33 3.52
CA LEU A 7 7.87 4.17 2.74
C LEU A 7 7.44 5.64 2.87
N CYS A 8 8.19 6.41 3.64
CA CYS A 8 7.91 7.82 3.87
C CYS A 8 9.19 8.62 4.18
N GLY A 9 9.27 9.80 3.58
CA GLY A 9 10.34 10.78 3.83
C GLY A 9 9.87 11.97 4.66
N GLU A 10 10.82 12.71 5.22
CA GLU A 10 10.51 13.98 5.88
C GLU A 10 10.07 15.03 4.84
N LEU A 11 8.88 15.58 5.01
CA LEU A 11 8.31 16.65 4.19
C LEU A 11 7.55 17.63 5.08
N ALA A 12 7.44 18.90 4.70
CA ALA A 12 6.57 19.84 5.39
C ALA A 12 5.09 19.43 5.26
N ALA A 13 4.22 19.96 6.12
CA ALA A 13 2.78 19.84 5.96
C ALA A 13 2.32 20.61 4.72
N VAL A 14 1.43 20.00 3.94
CA VAL A 14 0.85 20.59 2.72
C VAL A 14 -0.67 20.58 2.89
N PRO A 15 -1.25 21.63 3.51
CA PRO A 15 -2.67 21.66 3.79
C PRO A 15 -3.49 21.79 2.49
N PHE A 16 -4.60 21.07 2.43
CA PHE A 16 -5.57 21.15 1.33
C PHE A 16 -7.00 21.10 1.88
N ARG A 17 -7.88 21.93 1.32
CA ARG A 17 -9.28 22.01 1.72
C ARG A 17 -10.13 21.18 0.78
N VAL A 18 -10.64 20.05 1.27
CA VAL A 18 -11.61 19.25 0.53
C VAL A 18 -13.01 19.78 0.82
N PHE A 19 -13.77 20.09 -0.23
CA PHE A 19 -15.12 20.60 -0.13
C PHE A 19 -16.11 19.53 0.37
N LEU A 20 -16.93 19.88 1.36
CA LEU A 20 -17.93 18.99 1.98
C LEU A 20 -19.38 19.29 1.56
N GLY A 21 -19.63 20.49 1.03
CA GLY A 21 -20.95 20.91 0.56
C GLY A 21 -21.27 22.36 0.89
N THR A 22 -22.46 22.78 0.45
CA THR A 22 -23.03 24.09 0.73
C THR A 22 -24.17 23.97 1.75
N LEU A 23 -24.27 24.88 2.71
CA LEU A 23 -25.33 24.83 3.72
C LEU A 23 -26.71 25.16 3.10
N PRO A 24 -27.79 24.48 3.51
CA PRO A 24 -27.86 23.42 4.53
C PRO A 24 -27.56 21.99 4.01
N THR A 25 -27.36 21.81 2.70
CA THR A 25 -27.27 20.50 2.05
C THR A 25 -25.82 20.04 1.82
N LEU A 26 -25.26 19.32 2.79
CA LEU A 26 -23.89 18.81 2.73
C LEU A 26 -23.81 17.43 2.03
N ALA A 27 -24.12 17.41 0.73
CA ALA A 27 -24.23 16.16 -0.03
C ALA A 27 -22.92 15.33 -0.08
N VAL A 28 -21.75 15.99 -0.11
CA VAL A 28 -20.45 15.27 -0.09
C VAL A 28 -20.19 14.71 1.31
N GLU A 29 -20.49 15.46 2.36
CA GLU A 29 -20.40 14.94 3.74
C GLU A 29 -21.29 13.72 3.94
N GLU A 30 -22.56 13.74 3.51
CA GLU A 30 -23.43 12.58 3.64
C GLU A 30 -22.86 11.33 2.94
N ARG A 31 -22.22 11.51 1.79
CA ARG A 31 -21.54 10.41 1.08
C ARG A 31 -20.33 9.92 1.87
N PHE A 32 -19.51 10.83 2.39
CA PHE A 32 -18.38 10.46 3.26
C PHE A 32 -18.83 9.70 4.51
N LEU A 33 -19.92 10.10 5.17
CA LEU A 33 -20.45 9.40 6.33
C LEU A 33 -20.91 7.96 6.00
N ARG A 34 -21.37 7.73 4.77
CA ARG A 34 -21.76 6.40 4.27
C ARG A 34 -20.55 5.54 3.84
N GLN A 35 -19.49 6.17 3.33
CA GLN A 35 -18.38 5.47 2.66
C GLN A 35 -17.13 5.32 3.54
N LEU A 36 -16.79 6.35 4.32
CA LEU A 36 -15.56 6.41 5.12
C LEU A 36 -15.70 5.73 6.49
N GLN A 37 -16.67 4.83 6.66
CA GLN A 37 -16.97 4.18 7.95
C GLN A 37 -15.75 3.47 8.57
N PRO A 38 -14.93 2.70 7.81
CA PRO A 38 -13.75 2.04 8.38
C PRO A 38 -12.72 3.03 8.94
N VAL A 39 -12.66 4.24 8.38
CA VAL A 39 -11.69 5.30 8.71
C VAL A 39 -12.36 6.50 9.38
N PHE A 40 -13.54 6.32 9.97
CA PHE A 40 -14.30 7.43 10.55
C PHE A 40 -13.60 8.08 11.76
N ALA A 41 -12.83 7.32 12.54
CA ALA A 41 -12.01 7.85 13.62
C ALA A 41 -11.04 8.93 13.10
N TRP A 42 -10.34 8.63 12.00
CA TRP A 42 -9.50 9.62 11.31
C TRP A 42 -10.34 10.80 10.79
N TYR A 43 -11.42 10.54 10.05
CA TYR A 43 -12.26 11.59 9.45
C TYR A 43 -12.78 12.59 10.50
N SER A 44 -13.27 12.09 11.64
CA SER A 44 -13.77 12.91 12.74
C SER A 44 -12.66 13.63 13.53
N SER A 45 -11.42 13.13 13.50
CA SER A 45 -10.26 13.81 14.11
C SER A 45 -9.74 14.99 13.30
N ARG A 46 -10.06 15.05 12.00
CA ARG A 46 -9.58 16.12 11.11
C ARG A 46 -10.31 17.42 11.36
N LYS A 47 -9.58 18.52 11.19
CA LYS A 47 -10.08 19.87 11.39
C LYS A 47 -11.12 20.21 10.33
N ARG A 48 -12.30 20.63 10.78
CA ARG A 48 -13.34 21.21 9.92
C ARG A 48 -13.18 22.72 9.81
N VAL A 49 -13.38 23.25 8.60
CA VAL A 49 -13.30 24.68 8.28
C VAL A 49 -14.65 25.10 7.72
N LYS A 50 -15.33 25.99 8.46
CA LYS A 50 -16.61 26.57 8.05
C LYS A 50 -16.36 27.94 7.42
N GLU A 51 -16.79 28.11 6.18
CA GLU A 51 -16.86 29.40 5.50
C GLU A 51 -18.32 29.91 5.48
N GLN A 52 -18.56 31.08 4.88
CA GLN A 52 -19.86 31.78 4.97
C GLN A 52 -21.06 30.89 4.60
N ALA A 53 -20.95 30.09 3.54
CA ALA A 53 -21.99 29.16 3.09
C ALA A 53 -21.46 27.75 2.73
N ASN A 54 -20.16 27.51 2.92
CA ASN A 54 -19.47 26.30 2.48
C ASN A 54 -18.79 25.63 3.66
N GLU A 55 -18.70 24.30 3.64
CA GLU A 55 -17.90 23.54 4.59
C GLU A 55 -16.76 22.80 3.90
N PHE A 56 -15.62 22.71 4.60
CA PHE A 56 -14.43 22.02 4.16
C PHE A 56 -13.83 21.17 5.29
N ILE A 57 -13.11 20.13 4.91
CA ILE A 57 -12.17 19.42 5.78
C ILE A 57 -10.74 19.76 5.35
N GLU A 58 -9.92 20.17 6.31
CA GLU A 58 -8.51 20.46 6.07
C GLU A 58 -7.70 19.17 6.27
N ILE A 59 -7.11 18.68 5.19
CA ILE A 59 -6.25 17.50 5.17
C ILE A 59 -4.80 17.90 4.90
N ASP A 60 -3.83 17.09 5.34
CA ASP A 60 -2.42 17.26 4.98
C ASP A 60 -2.06 16.30 3.83
N LEU A 61 -1.82 16.82 2.63
CA LEU A 61 -1.47 16.01 1.45
C LEU A 61 -0.17 15.22 1.63
N ALA A 62 0.73 15.70 2.49
CA ALA A 62 2.00 15.04 2.77
C ALA A 62 1.94 14.03 3.94
N SER A 63 0.76 13.84 4.52
CA SER A 63 0.44 12.77 5.48
C SER A 63 -0.23 11.57 4.78
N CYS A 64 -0.72 10.60 5.56
CA CYS A 64 -1.56 9.51 5.02
C CYS A 64 -2.98 9.96 4.62
N ASP A 65 -3.41 11.18 5.00
CA ASP A 65 -4.75 11.70 4.79
C ASP A 65 -5.23 11.58 3.32
N ALA A 66 -4.38 11.97 2.37
CA ALA A 66 -4.72 11.94 0.94
C ALA A 66 -4.87 10.50 0.42
N GLU A 67 -3.99 9.59 0.81
CA GLU A 67 -4.04 8.18 0.40
C GLU A 67 -5.28 7.48 0.98
N LEU A 68 -5.65 7.81 2.22
CA LEU A 68 -6.89 7.33 2.85
C LEU A 68 -8.10 7.82 2.06
N LEU A 69 -8.17 9.11 1.77
CA LEU A 69 -9.31 9.66 1.06
C LEU A 69 -9.44 9.11 -0.36
N LEU A 70 -8.33 8.96 -1.10
CA LEU A 70 -8.32 8.30 -2.40
C LEU A 70 -8.82 6.85 -2.33
N ARG A 71 -8.43 6.10 -1.28
CA ARG A 71 -8.81 4.69 -1.12
C ARG A 71 -10.27 4.50 -0.72
N TYR A 72 -10.78 5.28 0.22
CA TYR A 72 -12.11 5.06 0.83
C TYR A 72 -13.23 5.90 0.22
N SER A 73 -12.91 7.01 -0.45
CA SER A 73 -13.92 7.80 -1.16
C SER A 73 -14.48 7.00 -2.32
N HIS A 74 -15.81 6.93 -2.45
CA HIS A 74 -16.54 6.41 -3.62
C HIS A 74 -17.13 7.55 -4.47
N ILE A 75 -16.43 8.69 -4.52
CA ILE A 75 -16.85 9.92 -5.19
C ILE A 75 -15.79 10.35 -6.21
N TYR A 76 -16.06 10.10 -7.50
CA TYR A 76 -15.07 10.28 -8.57
C TYR A 76 -14.53 11.71 -8.67
N TYR A 77 -15.37 12.76 -8.56
CA TYR A 77 -14.92 14.14 -8.74
C TYR A 77 -14.06 14.63 -7.58
N VAL A 78 -14.28 14.14 -6.35
CA VAL A 78 -13.41 14.40 -5.20
C VAL A 78 -12.05 13.74 -5.41
N ARG A 79 -12.04 12.45 -5.82
CA ARG A 79 -10.80 11.72 -6.09
C ARG A 79 -10.00 12.38 -7.22
N ARG A 80 -10.66 12.79 -8.29
CA ARG A 80 -10.05 13.50 -9.42
C ARG A 80 -9.39 14.82 -8.97
N GLN A 81 -10.13 15.68 -8.27
CA GLN A 81 -9.58 16.95 -7.76
C GLN A 81 -8.38 16.72 -6.83
N LEU A 82 -8.47 15.75 -5.93
CA LEU A 82 -7.37 15.40 -5.03
C LEU A 82 -6.15 14.89 -5.81
N PHE A 83 -6.36 14.04 -6.81
CA PHE A 83 -5.32 13.50 -7.68
C PHE A 83 -4.61 14.60 -8.49
N ASP A 84 -5.39 15.49 -9.12
CA ASP A 84 -4.88 16.61 -9.90
C ASP A 84 -4.05 17.56 -9.01
N GLU A 85 -4.55 17.92 -7.83
CA GLU A 85 -3.83 18.76 -6.88
C GLU A 85 -2.52 18.10 -6.41
N LEU A 86 -2.53 16.80 -6.13
CA LEU A 86 -1.32 16.06 -5.75
C LEU A 86 -0.26 16.13 -6.85
N ILE A 87 -0.64 15.93 -8.12
CA ILE A 87 0.30 16.04 -9.26
C ILE A 87 0.81 17.47 -9.39
N GLU A 88 -0.07 18.47 -9.38
CA GLU A 88 0.33 19.88 -9.55
C GLU A 88 1.28 20.34 -8.45
N ARG A 89 1.02 19.96 -7.20
CA ARG A 89 1.91 20.25 -6.07
C ARG A 89 3.25 19.55 -6.20
N GLN A 90 3.28 18.28 -6.60
CA GLN A 90 4.54 17.56 -6.80
C GLN A 90 5.36 18.15 -7.95
N MET A 91 4.72 18.51 -9.07
CA MET A 91 5.39 19.19 -10.18
C MET A 91 5.97 20.53 -9.73
N THR A 92 5.19 21.34 -9.00
CA THR A 92 5.67 22.60 -8.43
C THR A 92 6.87 22.39 -7.50
N LEU A 93 6.85 21.34 -6.68
CA LEU A 93 7.95 21.01 -5.79
C LEU A 93 9.20 20.51 -6.54
N LEU A 94 9.05 19.81 -7.68
CA LEU A 94 10.19 19.47 -8.53
C LEU A 94 10.82 20.71 -9.16
N ASP A 95 9.99 21.65 -9.60
CA ASP A 95 10.46 22.82 -10.33
C ASP A 95 11.07 23.89 -9.39
N SER A 96 10.57 23.98 -8.15
CA SER A 96 11.05 24.94 -7.14
C SER A 96 12.08 24.36 -6.17
N GLY A 97 12.16 23.04 -6.07
CA GLY A 97 13.02 22.33 -5.12
C GLY A 97 14.44 22.08 -5.61
N LYS A 98 15.23 21.42 -4.76
CA LYS A 98 16.52 20.85 -5.20
C LYS A 98 16.25 19.62 -6.05
N ALA A 99 17.05 19.45 -7.11
CA ALA A 99 17.02 18.25 -7.93
C ALA A 99 17.17 16.99 -7.05
N PRO A 100 16.30 15.97 -7.21
CA PRO A 100 16.45 14.70 -6.51
C PRO A 100 17.82 14.06 -6.77
N LYS A 101 18.35 13.31 -5.80
CA LYS A 101 19.57 12.54 -6.00
C LYS A 101 19.25 11.39 -6.96
N MET A 102 19.86 11.39 -8.15
CA MET A 102 19.68 10.32 -9.12
C MET A 102 20.29 9.00 -8.63
N ALA A 103 19.66 7.89 -9.00
CA ALA A 103 20.19 6.56 -8.77
C ALA A 103 21.33 6.25 -9.75
N GLU A 104 22.10 5.19 -9.47
CA GLU A 104 23.09 4.66 -10.41
C GLU A 104 22.42 4.28 -11.75
N PRO A 105 23.00 4.66 -12.91
CA PRO A 105 22.37 4.42 -14.21
C PRO A 105 22.10 2.93 -14.50
N SER A 106 22.98 2.04 -14.07
CA SER A 106 22.82 0.59 -14.25
C SER A 106 21.61 0.05 -13.48
N LEU A 107 21.35 0.58 -12.27
CA LEU A 107 20.17 0.23 -11.49
C LEU A 107 18.90 0.72 -12.18
N LEU A 108 18.88 1.95 -12.71
CA LEU A 108 17.73 2.45 -13.47
C LEU A 108 17.47 1.63 -14.73
N GLN A 109 18.52 1.21 -15.43
CA GLN A 109 18.40 0.36 -16.61
C GLN A 109 17.82 -1.02 -16.27
N CYS A 110 18.28 -1.63 -15.17
CA CYS A 110 17.72 -2.89 -14.67
C CYS A 110 16.22 -2.74 -14.36
N LEU A 111 15.84 -1.71 -13.59
CA LEU A 111 14.44 -1.45 -13.23
C LEU A 111 13.56 -1.12 -14.45
N ALA A 112 14.08 -0.42 -15.46
CA ALA A 112 13.38 -0.18 -16.71
C ALA A 112 13.13 -1.48 -17.49
N GLY A 113 14.09 -2.41 -17.48
CA GLY A 113 13.93 -3.77 -18.00
C GLY A 113 12.78 -4.51 -17.32
N CYS A 114 12.77 -4.52 -15.98
CA CYS A 114 11.68 -5.08 -15.18
C CYS A 114 10.33 -4.40 -15.48
N ASN A 115 10.32 -3.06 -15.63
CA ASN A 115 9.10 -2.32 -15.94
C ASN A 115 8.49 -2.71 -17.30
N THR A 116 9.33 -3.12 -18.25
CA THR A 116 8.90 -3.58 -19.57
C THR A 116 8.23 -4.95 -19.48
N THR A 117 8.77 -5.86 -18.65
CA THR A 117 8.23 -7.22 -18.51
C THR A 117 6.89 -7.28 -17.77
N ILE A 118 6.58 -6.30 -16.91
CA ILE A 118 5.27 -6.25 -16.21
C ILE A 118 4.12 -5.71 -17.04
N ALA A 119 4.37 -5.20 -18.25
CA ALA A 119 3.35 -4.50 -19.02
C ALA A 119 2.08 -5.35 -19.22
N ASP A 120 2.24 -6.62 -19.55
CA ASP A 120 1.12 -7.55 -19.76
C ASP A 120 0.32 -7.80 -18.47
N ARG A 121 1.04 -8.06 -17.36
CA ARG A 121 0.42 -8.24 -16.04
C ARG A 121 -0.32 -6.98 -15.58
N LEU A 122 0.26 -5.81 -15.84
CA LEU A 122 -0.36 -4.52 -15.52
C LEU A 122 -1.68 -4.33 -16.29
N GLN A 123 -1.74 -4.70 -17.57
CA GLN A 123 -3.00 -4.65 -18.33
C GLN A 123 -4.05 -5.60 -17.77
N LEU A 124 -3.68 -6.82 -17.35
CA LEU A 124 -4.61 -7.72 -16.67
C LEU A 124 -5.15 -7.09 -15.37
N GLU A 125 -4.26 -6.57 -14.52
CA GLU A 125 -4.65 -5.92 -13.25
C GLU A 125 -5.59 -4.73 -13.51
N ILE A 126 -5.29 -3.86 -14.50
CA ILE A 126 -6.17 -2.74 -14.88
C ILE A 126 -7.55 -3.24 -15.36
N ARG A 127 -7.62 -4.35 -16.10
CA ARG A 127 -8.90 -4.95 -16.53
C ARG A 127 -9.72 -5.44 -15.34
N GLN A 128 -9.07 -6.06 -14.35
CA GLN A 128 -9.73 -6.47 -13.09
C GLN A 128 -10.31 -5.25 -12.35
N LEU A 129 -9.55 -4.15 -12.27
CA LEU A 129 -10.06 -2.90 -11.69
C LEU A 129 -11.27 -2.36 -12.45
N GLY A 130 -11.25 -2.46 -13.79
CA GLY A 130 -12.37 -2.04 -14.64
C GLY A 130 -13.62 -2.88 -14.42
N ALA A 131 -13.46 -4.20 -14.23
CA ALA A 131 -14.55 -5.10 -13.87
C ALA A 131 -15.14 -4.75 -12.48
N ALA A 132 -14.28 -4.49 -11.50
CA ALA A 132 -14.71 -4.08 -10.16
C ALA A 132 -15.51 -2.77 -10.18
N LYS A 133 -15.11 -1.78 -11.01
CA LYS A 133 -15.85 -0.52 -11.19
C LYS A 133 -17.27 -0.77 -11.69
N ARG A 134 -17.42 -1.62 -12.71
CA ARG A 134 -18.75 -1.97 -13.26
C ARG A 134 -19.63 -2.72 -12.25
N ALA A 135 -19.02 -3.47 -11.34
CA ALA A 135 -19.70 -4.18 -10.26
C ALA A 135 -20.01 -3.29 -9.03
N ALA A 136 -19.61 -2.01 -9.01
CA ALA A 136 -19.78 -1.09 -7.88
C ALA A 136 -21.20 -0.49 -7.79
N SER A 137 -22.22 -1.32 -8.04
CA SER A 137 -23.65 -1.01 -7.89
C SER A 137 -24.28 -1.76 -6.69
N VAL A 138 -23.51 -2.61 -6.02
CA VAL A 138 -24.01 -3.47 -4.93
C VAL A 138 -24.19 -2.71 -3.60
N PRO A 139 -25.10 -3.15 -2.70
CA PRO A 139 -25.45 -2.43 -1.46
C PRO A 139 -24.33 -2.08 -0.47
N GLY A 140 -23.13 -2.67 -0.52
CA GLY A 140 -21.99 -2.30 0.34
C GLY A 140 -20.99 -1.31 -0.27
N ARG A 141 -21.03 -1.10 -1.59
CA ARG A 141 -20.04 -0.31 -2.35
C ARG A 141 -20.68 0.33 -3.57
N ARG A 142 -21.33 1.48 -3.35
CA ARG A 142 -22.04 2.22 -4.39
C ARG A 142 -21.21 3.40 -4.88
N GLU A 143 -20.62 3.25 -6.06
CA GLU A 143 -20.04 4.35 -6.82
C GLU A 143 -21.16 5.21 -7.46
N LEU A 144 -20.84 6.46 -7.79
CA LEU A 144 -21.80 7.37 -8.43
C LEU A 144 -22.06 7.02 -9.89
N ASP A 145 -21.01 6.62 -10.61
CA ASP A 145 -21.07 6.25 -12.03
C ASP A 145 -20.21 5.00 -12.29
N PRO A 146 -20.79 3.79 -12.09
CA PRO A 146 -20.07 2.53 -12.29
C PRO A 146 -19.88 2.17 -13.77
N VAL A 147 -20.62 2.80 -14.70
CA VAL A 147 -20.53 2.52 -16.14
C VAL A 147 -19.50 3.39 -16.85
N ALA A 148 -19.12 4.53 -16.26
CA ALA A 148 -18.03 5.35 -16.76
C ALA A 148 -16.70 4.58 -16.87
N ARG A 149 -15.88 4.99 -17.84
CA ARG A 149 -14.53 4.48 -18.05
C ARG A 149 -13.73 4.55 -16.73
N LEU A 150 -12.95 3.51 -16.45
CA LEU A 150 -12.00 3.51 -15.34
C LEU A 150 -10.89 4.54 -15.58
N GLU A 151 -10.64 5.39 -14.60
CA GLU A 151 -9.60 6.42 -14.62
C GLU A 151 -8.56 6.18 -13.51
N VAL A 152 -7.36 6.76 -13.64
CA VAL A 152 -6.22 6.49 -12.73
C VAL A 152 -6.54 6.87 -11.27
N TYR A 153 -7.30 7.96 -11.06
CA TYR A 153 -7.72 8.39 -9.72
C TYR A 153 -8.69 7.41 -9.03
N ASP A 154 -9.27 6.45 -9.75
CA ASP A 154 -10.14 5.41 -9.19
C ASP A 154 -9.36 4.17 -8.72
N TYR A 155 -8.09 4.01 -9.13
CA TYR A 155 -7.32 2.78 -8.91
C TYR A 155 -7.25 2.42 -7.42
N ALA A 156 -7.16 3.44 -6.55
CA ALA A 156 -7.16 3.30 -5.10
C ALA A 156 -8.36 2.56 -4.54
N CYS A 157 -9.53 2.99 -5.02
CA CYS A 157 -10.80 2.46 -4.63
C CYS A 157 -10.96 1.06 -5.22
N MET A 158 -10.70 0.91 -6.52
CA MET A 158 -10.91 -0.36 -7.22
C MET A 158 -9.98 -1.47 -6.72
N MET A 159 -8.70 -1.16 -6.43
CA MET A 159 -7.78 -2.13 -5.84
C MET A 159 -8.33 -2.63 -4.51
N ARG A 160 -8.81 -1.72 -3.64
CA ARG A 160 -9.42 -2.10 -2.35
C ARG A 160 -10.63 -3.00 -2.55
N LEU A 161 -11.49 -2.72 -3.53
CA LEU A 161 -12.68 -3.54 -3.78
C LEU A 161 -12.32 -4.96 -4.26
N VAL A 162 -11.30 -5.10 -5.12
CA VAL A 162 -10.82 -6.42 -5.55
C VAL A 162 -10.08 -7.14 -4.43
N GLU A 163 -9.30 -6.43 -3.62
CA GLU A 163 -8.68 -6.94 -2.40
C GLU A 163 -9.76 -7.50 -1.43
N GLU A 164 -10.84 -6.75 -1.21
CA GLU A 164 -11.98 -7.17 -0.39
C GLU A 164 -12.68 -8.41 -0.98
N ASP A 165 -12.88 -8.46 -2.30
CA ASP A 165 -13.49 -9.61 -2.99
C ASP A 165 -12.61 -10.86 -2.92
N ALA A 166 -11.30 -10.72 -3.08
CA ALA A 166 -10.35 -11.83 -3.02
C ALA A 166 -10.24 -12.42 -1.60
N GLY A 167 -10.29 -11.57 -0.57
CA GLY A 167 -10.22 -12.01 0.82
C GLY A 167 -11.48 -12.73 1.32
N ALA A 168 -12.63 -12.57 0.64
CA ALA A 168 -13.92 -13.21 0.94
C ALA A 168 -14.44 -13.06 2.39
N VAL A 169 -13.81 -12.21 3.20
CA VAL A 169 -14.18 -11.92 4.59
C VAL A 169 -14.64 -10.46 4.66
N GLU A 170 -15.93 -10.27 4.92
CA GLU A 170 -16.50 -8.94 5.10
C GLU A 170 -15.81 -8.21 6.27
N ASP A 171 -15.51 -6.93 6.08
CA ASP A 171 -14.86 -6.06 7.07
C ASP A 171 -13.55 -6.61 7.65
N ALA A 172 -12.80 -7.41 6.88
CA ALA A 172 -11.56 -8.03 7.35
C ALA A 172 -10.58 -7.01 7.96
N GLU A 173 -10.44 -5.82 7.37
CA GLU A 173 -9.60 -4.74 7.89
C GLU A 173 -10.04 -4.25 9.28
N MET A 174 -11.35 -4.06 9.49
CA MET A 174 -11.91 -3.61 10.76
C MET A 174 -11.87 -4.71 11.82
N LYS A 175 -12.17 -5.96 11.43
CA LYS A 175 -12.04 -7.14 12.28
C LYS A 175 -10.61 -7.30 12.76
N ALA A 176 -9.64 -7.24 11.86
CA ALA A 176 -8.24 -7.33 12.23
C ALA A 176 -7.79 -6.17 13.13
N ARG A 177 -8.21 -4.93 12.84
CA ARG A 177 -7.92 -3.77 13.72
C ARG A 177 -8.37 -4.00 15.16
N ALA A 178 -9.47 -4.69 15.41
CA ALA A 178 -9.93 -4.99 16.78
C ALA A 178 -8.95 -5.87 17.59
N TYR A 179 -8.08 -6.63 16.92
CA TYR A 179 -7.06 -7.51 17.52
C TYR A 179 -5.64 -6.96 17.40
N LEU A 180 -5.46 -5.74 16.88
CA LEU A 180 -4.14 -5.13 16.67
C LEU A 180 -3.97 -3.82 17.47
N PRO A 181 -3.94 -3.86 18.83
CA PRO A 181 -3.58 -2.70 19.64
C PRO A 181 -2.15 -2.26 19.37
N ARG A 182 -1.92 -0.95 19.22
CA ARG A 182 -0.62 -0.38 18.89
C ARG A 182 0.47 -0.76 19.89
N GLU A 183 0.21 -0.65 21.19
CA GLU A 183 1.19 -0.93 22.24
C GLU A 183 1.68 -2.39 22.24
N VAL A 184 0.76 -3.35 22.00
CA VAL A 184 1.10 -4.76 21.87
C VAL A 184 2.00 -4.98 20.66
N ILE A 185 1.63 -4.39 19.53
CA ILE A 185 2.42 -4.45 18.30
C ILE A 185 3.81 -3.87 18.50
N GLU A 186 3.95 -2.70 19.13
CA GLU A 186 5.24 -2.08 19.42
C GLU A 186 6.11 -2.96 20.32
N SER A 187 5.53 -3.57 21.36
CA SER A 187 6.25 -4.49 22.25
C SER A 187 6.72 -5.76 21.52
N LYS A 188 5.85 -6.39 20.72
CA LYS A 188 6.20 -7.58 19.93
C LYS A 188 7.24 -7.28 18.86
N LEU A 189 7.17 -6.09 18.26
CA LEU A 189 8.16 -5.62 17.31
C LEU A 189 9.52 -5.37 17.97
N GLY A 190 9.56 -4.76 19.16
CA GLY A 190 10.79 -4.63 19.94
C GLY A 190 11.41 -5.98 20.27
N HIS A 191 10.59 -6.97 20.64
CA HIS A 191 11.06 -8.34 20.87
C HIS A 191 11.61 -9.00 19.60
N LEU A 192 10.92 -8.90 18.46
CA LEU A 192 11.42 -9.38 17.17
C LEU A 192 12.76 -8.73 16.81
N THR A 193 12.90 -7.42 17.04
CA THR A 193 14.14 -6.70 16.80
C THR A 193 15.28 -7.17 17.69
N GLN A 194 15.03 -7.42 18.97
CA GLN A 194 15.99 -8.03 19.88
C GLN A 194 16.46 -9.39 19.34
N LEU A 195 15.51 -10.22 18.85
CA LEU A 195 15.78 -11.52 18.26
C LEU A 195 16.44 -11.48 16.89
N LEU A 196 16.36 -10.37 16.14
CA LEU A 196 16.97 -10.23 14.80
C LEU A 196 18.31 -9.50 14.81
N LEU A 197 18.51 -8.54 15.71
CA LEU A 197 19.66 -7.63 15.66
C LEU A 197 20.46 -7.61 16.96
N GLY A 198 19.88 -8.01 18.10
CA GLY A 198 20.56 -7.91 19.39
C GLY A 198 21.11 -6.50 19.64
N SER A 199 22.41 -6.36 19.81
CA SER A 199 23.11 -5.08 20.01
C SER A 199 23.17 -4.18 18.77
N ASP A 200 22.89 -4.71 17.57
CA ASP A 200 22.97 -3.95 16.32
C ASP A 200 21.70 -3.13 16.02
N ALA A 201 20.73 -3.15 16.94
CA ALA A 201 19.57 -2.27 16.94
C ALA A 201 19.78 -1.07 17.89
N ARG A 202 19.16 0.05 17.55
CA ARG A 202 18.94 1.15 18.50
C ARG A 202 17.96 0.71 19.59
N ALA A 203 18.06 1.33 20.76
CA ALA A 203 17.14 1.05 21.87
C ALA A 203 15.69 1.49 21.58
N ALA A 204 15.50 2.56 20.82
CA ALA A 204 14.19 3.09 20.43
C ALA A 204 14.31 3.97 19.18
N LEU A 205 13.17 4.29 18.56
CA LEU A 205 13.08 5.28 17.49
C LEU A 205 13.31 6.70 18.00
N ASP A 206 13.87 7.55 17.13
CA ASP A 206 14.08 8.96 17.44
C ASP A 206 12.75 9.73 17.48
N LYS A 207 12.72 10.84 18.23
CA LYS A 207 11.51 11.68 18.34
C LYS A 207 10.99 12.20 16.99
N LYS A 208 11.88 12.42 16.02
CA LYS A 208 11.50 12.83 14.65
C LYS A 208 10.80 11.69 13.91
N ASP A 209 11.31 10.48 14.05
CA ASP A 209 10.74 9.27 13.46
C ASP A 209 9.35 8.96 14.04
N VAL A 210 9.18 9.10 15.37
CA VAL A 210 7.88 8.95 16.03
C VAL A 210 6.87 10.00 15.53
N LYS A 211 7.29 11.25 15.34
CA LYS A 211 6.42 12.29 14.77
C LYS A 211 6.01 11.98 13.32
N LEU A 212 6.94 11.46 12.51
CA LEU A 212 6.64 11.05 11.15
C LEU A 212 5.66 9.87 11.14
N LEU A 213 5.89 8.85 11.97
CA LEU A 213 4.95 7.72 12.15
C LEU A 213 3.55 8.19 12.51
N ASN A 214 3.40 9.04 13.52
CA ASN A 214 2.10 9.55 13.94
C ASN A 214 1.38 10.38 12.86
N ARG A 215 2.12 10.89 11.87
CA ARG A 215 1.56 11.57 10.69
C ARG A 215 1.19 10.59 9.58
N MET A 216 1.89 9.46 9.49
CA MET A 216 1.68 8.44 8.46
C MET A 216 0.70 7.33 8.85
N ILE A 217 0.35 7.24 10.13
CA ILE A 217 -0.63 6.30 10.68
C ILE A 217 -1.92 7.08 11.01
N PRO A 218 -3.11 6.66 10.54
CA PRO A 218 -4.35 7.32 10.91
C PRO A 218 -4.59 7.23 12.42
N PRO A 219 -4.97 8.33 13.09
CA PRO A 219 -5.34 8.29 14.49
C PRO A 219 -6.64 7.51 14.69
N ASP A 220 -6.71 6.77 15.79
CA ASP A 220 -7.93 6.12 16.29
C ASP A 220 -8.68 7.04 17.28
N TYR A 221 -9.79 6.56 17.84
CA TYR A 221 -10.54 7.28 18.86
C TYR A 221 -9.71 7.55 20.13
N THR A 222 -9.75 8.78 20.63
CA THR A 222 -9.00 9.24 21.81
C THR A 222 -9.85 9.34 23.09
N ARG A 223 -10.96 8.60 23.16
CA ARG A 223 -11.86 8.61 24.32
C ARG A 223 -11.28 7.79 25.47
N VAL A 224 -11.68 8.13 26.71
CA VAL A 224 -11.36 7.32 27.90
C VAL A 224 -11.86 5.89 27.71
N GLY A 225 -10.99 4.90 27.96
CA GLY A 225 -11.29 3.48 27.79
C GLY A 225 -11.13 2.94 26.35
N CYS A 226 -10.90 3.81 25.36
CA CYS A 226 -10.44 3.37 24.05
C CYS A 226 -8.93 3.14 24.07
N VAL A 227 -8.49 2.16 23.27
CA VAL A 227 -7.08 1.87 23.00
C VAL A 227 -6.82 2.19 21.54
N GLU A 228 -5.65 2.74 21.24
CA GLU A 228 -5.22 2.98 19.86
C GLU A 228 -5.01 1.65 19.13
N LYS A 229 -5.77 1.44 18.06
CA LYS A 229 -5.72 0.23 17.23
C LYS A 229 -5.24 0.55 15.83
N LEU A 230 -4.49 -0.38 15.25
CA LEU A 230 -3.91 -0.26 13.92
C LEU A 230 -4.62 -1.18 12.93
N ARG A 231 -4.88 -0.72 11.71
CA ARG A 231 -5.32 -1.62 10.63
C ARG A 231 -4.16 -2.53 10.22
N PRO A 232 -4.38 -3.70 9.61
CA PRO A 232 -3.31 -4.57 9.11
C PRO A 232 -2.30 -3.83 8.24
N PHE A 233 -2.79 -2.97 7.36
CA PHE A 233 -1.94 -2.15 6.52
C PHE A 233 -1.07 -1.15 7.33
N ASP A 234 -1.63 -0.54 8.37
CA ASP A 234 -0.90 0.37 9.25
C ASP A 234 0.15 -0.37 10.07
N VAL A 235 -0.14 -1.60 10.51
CA VAL A 235 0.84 -2.49 11.17
C VAL A 235 1.99 -2.78 10.22
N THR A 236 1.72 -3.17 8.97
CA THR A 236 2.76 -3.41 7.97
C THR A 236 3.60 -2.17 7.70
N ALA A 237 2.97 -1.00 7.60
CA ALA A 237 3.67 0.28 7.45
C ALA A 237 4.56 0.60 8.66
N TYR A 238 4.05 0.37 9.87
CA TYR A 238 4.78 0.56 11.12
C TYR A 238 6.00 -0.36 11.22
N PHE A 239 5.81 -1.66 10.96
CA PHE A 239 6.89 -2.67 10.97
C PHE A 239 8.01 -2.29 10.01
N ARG A 240 7.68 -1.96 8.77
CA ARG A 240 8.67 -1.59 7.77
C ARG A 240 9.43 -0.34 8.16
N PHE A 241 8.72 0.72 8.57
CA PHE A 241 9.33 1.98 8.97
C PHE A 241 10.26 1.79 10.17
N TYR A 242 9.79 1.05 11.19
CA TYR A 242 10.60 0.71 12.35
C TYR A 242 11.85 -0.07 11.96
N GLY A 243 11.71 -1.12 11.15
CA GLY A 243 12.84 -1.94 10.67
C GLY A 243 13.90 -1.14 9.91
N GLU A 244 13.49 -0.19 9.05
CA GLU A 244 14.37 0.71 8.29
C GLU A 244 15.14 1.71 9.17
N ARG A 245 14.55 2.12 10.31
CA ARG A 245 15.06 3.21 11.17
C ARG A 245 15.74 2.73 12.45
N ILE A 246 15.40 1.53 12.93
CA ILE A 246 15.96 0.97 14.16
C ILE A 246 17.32 0.30 13.95
N ASN A 247 17.60 -0.17 12.73
CA ASN A 247 18.89 -0.79 12.43
C ASN A 247 20.01 0.27 12.51
N ASN A 248 21.21 -0.13 12.97
CA ASN A 248 22.38 0.75 13.09
C ASN A 248 23.16 0.91 11.77
N VAL A 249 22.58 0.56 10.62
CA VAL A 249 23.22 0.79 9.32
C VAL A 249 23.33 2.30 9.08
N LYS A 250 24.48 2.72 8.57
CA LYS A 250 24.75 4.13 8.25
C LYS A 250 23.75 4.68 7.24
N VAL A 251 23.48 5.99 7.31
CA VAL A 251 22.46 6.65 6.48
C VAL A 251 22.83 6.60 4.99
N GLU A 252 24.12 6.56 4.69
CA GLU A 252 24.67 6.49 3.33
C GLU A 252 24.37 5.15 2.64
N ASN A 253 24.32 4.04 3.39
CA ASN A 253 23.91 2.73 2.88
C ASN A 253 22.40 2.56 3.08
N TYR A 254 21.62 3.29 2.26
CA TYR A 254 20.16 3.24 2.32
C TYR A 254 19.63 1.89 1.83
N PHE A 255 20.26 1.26 0.83
CA PHE A 255 19.87 -0.06 0.33
C PHE A 255 19.75 -1.12 1.44
N LYS A 256 20.75 -1.26 2.32
CA LYS A 256 20.68 -2.25 3.43
C LYS A 256 19.62 -1.86 4.47
N ARG A 257 19.34 -0.57 4.67
CA ARG A 257 18.21 -0.11 5.49
C ARG A 257 16.86 -0.48 4.87
N ALA A 258 16.72 -0.32 3.55
CA ALA A 258 15.53 -0.70 2.81
C ALA A 258 15.33 -2.22 2.83
N LEU A 259 16.39 -3.03 2.71
CA LEU A 259 16.31 -4.49 2.91
C LEU A 259 15.72 -4.85 4.27
N TRP A 260 16.24 -4.26 5.35
CA TRP A 260 15.65 -4.46 6.68
C TRP A 260 14.19 -4.02 6.74
N GLY A 261 13.86 -2.85 6.19
CA GLY A 261 12.46 -2.40 6.09
C GLY A 261 11.57 -3.46 5.42
N HIS A 262 11.95 -3.96 4.25
CA HIS A 262 11.16 -4.95 3.52
C HIS A 262 11.14 -6.33 4.22
N VAL A 263 12.18 -6.73 4.94
CA VAL A 263 12.14 -7.93 5.78
C VAL A 263 11.07 -7.79 6.86
N TYR A 264 11.05 -6.69 7.59
CA TYR A 264 10.03 -6.43 8.61
C TYR A 264 8.63 -6.31 8.01
N ARG A 265 8.49 -5.74 6.81
CA ARG A 265 7.24 -5.76 6.04
C ARG A 265 6.77 -7.21 5.81
N ARG A 266 7.65 -8.12 5.41
CA ARG A 266 7.29 -9.53 5.16
C ARG A 266 6.89 -10.29 6.42
N PHE A 267 7.53 -10.01 7.56
CA PHE A 267 7.07 -10.53 8.86
C PHE A 267 5.63 -10.09 9.12
N ALA A 268 5.30 -8.80 8.97
CA ALA A 268 3.95 -8.27 9.20
C ALA A 268 2.89 -8.77 8.20
N THR A 269 3.29 -9.10 6.97
CA THR A 269 2.40 -9.67 5.95
C THR A 269 2.36 -11.19 5.94
N THR A 270 2.90 -11.86 6.95
CA THR A 270 2.79 -13.32 7.09
C THR A 270 1.64 -13.65 8.05
N PRO A 271 0.59 -14.38 7.63
CA PRO A 271 -0.62 -14.61 8.43
C PRO A 271 -0.35 -15.20 9.81
N SER A 272 0.48 -16.26 9.90
CA SER A 272 0.78 -16.95 11.15
C SER A 272 1.46 -16.03 12.17
N PHE A 273 2.39 -15.19 11.71
CA PHE A 273 3.04 -14.21 12.56
C PHE A 273 2.09 -13.11 12.99
N LEU A 274 1.29 -12.55 12.07
CA LEU A 274 0.30 -11.51 12.40
C LEU A 274 -0.71 -12.00 13.44
N SER A 275 -1.23 -13.22 13.26
CA SER A 275 -2.12 -13.87 14.23
C SER A 275 -1.42 -14.08 15.58
N GLY A 276 -0.19 -14.59 15.59
CA GLY A 276 0.57 -14.85 16.82
C GLY A 276 0.96 -13.61 17.62
N VAL A 277 1.14 -12.45 16.98
CA VAL A 277 1.44 -11.18 17.68
C VAL A 277 0.18 -10.39 18.05
N SER A 278 -0.97 -10.75 17.51
CA SER A 278 -2.24 -10.07 17.76
C SER A 278 -2.80 -10.41 19.15
N THR A 279 -3.61 -9.51 19.70
CA THR A 279 -4.30 -9.71 20.98
C THR A 279 -5.55 -8.83 21.03
N TYR A 280 -6.69 -9.40 21.45
CA TYR A 280 -7.92 -8.63 21.60
C TYR A 280 -7.73 -7.44 22.56
N TRP A 281 -8.16 -6.25 22.14
CA TRP A 281 -7.87 -4.99 22.84
C TRP A 281 -8.35 -4.95 24.31
N ALA A 282 -9.51 -5.56 24.61
CA ALA A 282 -10.03 -5.58 25.98
C ALA A 282 -9.23 -6.53 26.88
N ARG A 283 -8.67 -7.60 26.30
CA ARG A 283 -7.78 -8.53 26.99
C ARG A 283 -6.45 -7.87 27.33
N HIS A 284 -5.86 -7.15 26.37
CA HIS A 284 -4.65 -6.33 26.56
C HIS A 284 -4.84 -5.32 27.70
N SER A 285 -5.98 -4.63 27.69
CA SER A 285 -6.28 -3.57 28.67
C SER A 285 -6.68 -4.09 30.06
N GLY A 286 -6.83 -5.41 30.23
CA GLY A 286 -7.31 -6.02 31.47
C GLY A 286 -8.81 -5.76 31.76
N LEU A 287 -9.58 -5.28 30.78
CA LEU A 287 -11.01 -5.01 30.93
C LEU A 287 -11.87 -6.27 30.85
N ASP A 288 -11.47 -7.24 30.02
CA ASP A 288 -12.16 -8.51 29.87
C ASP A 288 -11.16 -9.67 29.78
N ALA A 289 -11.23 -10.57 30.76
CA ALA A 289 -10.45 -11.80 30.82
C ALA A 289 -11.27 -13.05 30.48
N SER A 290 -12.59 -12.91 30.30
CA SER A 290 -13.52 -14.00 30.07
C SER A 290 -13.68 -14.35 28.59
N PHE A 291 -13.36 -13.42 27.69
CA PHE A 291 -13.37 -13.68 26.25
C PHE A 291 -12.34 -14.74 25.86
N THR A 292 -12.82 -15.83 25.26
CA THR A 292 -12.03 -17.03 24.99
C THR A 292 -11.03 -16.85 23.85
N THR A 293 -11.32 -15.97 22.90
CA THR A 293 -10.51 -15.78 21.68
C THR A 293 -9.56 -14.59 21.84
N THR A 294 -8.35 -14.86 22.32
CA THR A 294 -7.35 -13.80 22.51
C THR A 294 -6.67 -13.39 21.20
N THR A 295 -6.36 -14.35 20.34
CA THR A 295 -5.66 -14.15 19.06
C THR A 295 -6.65 -13.85 17.94
N MET A 296 -6.17 -13.16 16.90
CA MET A 296 -6.93 -12.93 15.68
C MET A 296 -7.32 -14.27 15.03
N PRO A 297 -8.57 -14.39 14.52
CA PRO A 297 -8.96 -15.57 13.74
C PRO A 297 -8.07 -15.75 12.50
N GLN A 298 -7.67 -16.99 12.22
CA GLN A 298 -6.71 -17.29 11.15
C GLN A 298 -7.26 -16.89 9.78
N GLU A 299 -8.56 -17.13 9.53
CA GLU A 299 -9.23 -16.76 8.29
C GLU A 299 -9.21 -15.24 8.05
N VAL A 300 -9.28 -14.43 9.11
CA VAL A 300 -9.14 -12.97 9.00
C VAL A 300 -7.69 -12.61 8.69
N ALA A 301 -6.72 -13.24 9.36
CA ALA A 301 -5.29 -12.99 9.14
C ALA A 301 -4.87 -13.32 7.70
N VAL A 302 -5.31 -14.46 7.16
CA VAL A 302 -5.07 -14.86 5.76
C VAL A 302 -5.70 -13.83 4.81
N ALA A 303 -6.99 -13.51 5.00
CA ALA A 303 -7.68 -12.55 4.14
C ALA A 303 -6.98 -11.18 4.08
N VAL A 304 -6.58 -10.60 5.22
CA VAL A 304 -5.91 -9.28 5.25
C VAL A 304 -4.47 -9.32 4.77
N CYS A 305 -3.80 -10.47 4.82
CA CYS A 305 -2.49 -10.65 4.23
C CYS A 305 -2.59 -10.81 2.70
N ASP A 306 -3.57 -11.56 2.20
CA ASP A 306 -3.83 -11.71 0.77
C ASP A 306 -4.15 -10.36 0.12
N GLN A 307 -4.97 -9.53 0.78
CA GLN A 307 -5.22 -8.14 0.38
C GLN A 307 -3.92 -7.35 0.15
N GLN A 308 -2.89 -7.59 0.97
CA GLN A 308 -1.62 -6.87 0.86
C GLN A 308 -0.67 -7.46 -0.19
N ILE A 309 -0.89 -8.71 -0.63
CA ILE A 309 -0.10 -9.40 -1.65
C ILE A 309 -0.61 -9.10 -3.06
N GLN A 310 -1.92 -8.88 -3.23
CA GLN A 310 -2.53 -8.54 -4.53
C GLN A 310 -1.89 -7.32 -5.21
N PHE A 311 -2.00 -7.25 -6.54
CA PHE A 311 -1.54 -6.12 -7.37
C PHE A 311 -0.03 -5.79 -7.33
N PRO A 312 0.88 -6.77 -7.45
CA PRO A 312 2.32 -6.48 -7.47
C PRO A 312 2.74 -5.61 -8.67
N ALA A 313 2.09 -5.71 -9.83
CA ALA A 313 2.48 -4.94 -11.01
C ALA A 313 2.13 -3.45 -10.87
N ILE A 314 0.92 -3.12 -10.39
CA ILE A 314 0.55 -1.73 -10.07
C ILE A 314 1.49 -1.15 -9.00
N LYS A 315 1.81 -1.93 -7.95
CA LYS A 315 2.72 -1.50 -6.89
C LYS A 315 4.12 -1.17 -7.43
N PHE A 316 4.67 -2.07 -8.25
CA PHE A 316 5.95 -1.87 -8.90
C PHE A 316 5.94 -0.65 -9.81
N ARG A 317 4.95 -0.53 -10.71
CA ARG A 317 4.82 0.60 -11.66
C ARG A 317 4.74 1.93 -10.91
N ALA A 318 3.91 2.02 -9.88
CA ALA A 318 3.73 3.26 -9.15
C ALA A 318 4.99 3.66 -8.36
N GLN A 319 5.78 2.73 -7.83
CA GLN A 319 7.08 3.05 -7.22
C GLN A 319 8.15 3.37 -8.26
N TYR A 320 8.19 2.64 -9.39
CA TYR A 320 9.11 2.88 -10.52
C TYR A 320 9.03 4.32 -11.03
N VAL A 321 7.81 4.88 -11.10
CA VAL A 321 7.59 6.28 -11.48
C VAL A 321 8.36 7.27 -10.60
N TYR A 322 8.59 6.96 -9.31
CA TYR A 322 9.38 7.80 -8.39
C TYR A 322 10.90 7.54 -8.42
N THR A 323 11.38 6.59 -9.25
CA THR A 323 12.82 6.29 -9.35
C THR A 323 13.58 7.28 -10.23
N SER A 324 12.88 8.01 -11.11
CA SER A 324 13.43 9.10 -11.92
C SER A 324 12.42 10.26 -12.03
N PRO A 325 12.84 11.51 -11.77
CA PRO A 325 11.98 12.69 -11.91
C PRO A 325 11.54 12.93 -13.37
N GLU A 326 12.36 12.57 -14.36
CA GLU A 326 12.02 12.67 -15.78
C GLU A 326 10.87 11.71 -16.12
N THR A 327 11.00 10.45 -15.69
CA THR A 327 9.95 9.43 -15.83
C THR A 327 8.68 9.85 -15.09
N ALA A 328 8.80 10.38 -13.87
CA ALA A 328 7.68 10.92 -13.10
C ALA A 328 6.88 11.98 -13.89
N ARG A 329 7.58 12.95 -14.50
CA ARG A 329 6.96 14.01 -15.30
C ARG A 329 6.14 13.49 -16.46
N GLN A 330 6.60 12.42 -17.11
CA GLN A 330 5.93 11.81 -18.26
C GLN A 330 4.75 10.92 -17.83
N LEU A 331 4.94 10.12 -16.78
CA LEU A 331 4.01 9.04 -16.42
C LEU A 331 2.90 9.46 -15.46
N TRP A 332 3.06 10.51 -14.64
CA TRP A 332 2.01 10.93 -13.69
C TRP A 332 0.67 11.26 -14.34
N ARG A 333 0.67 11.69 -15.61
CA ARG A 333 -0.58 12.04 -16.33
C ARG A 333 -1.01 11.01 -17.36
N THR A 334 -0.18 10.00 -17.65
CA THR A 334 -0.40 9.09 -18.78
C THR A 334 -0.53 7.63 -18.38
N ASP A 335 0.03 7.25 -17.23
CA ASP A 335 0.19 5.86 -16.83
C ASP A 335 -0.43 5.58 -15.44
N ALA A 336 -0.41 4.32 -15.03
CA ALA A 336 -0.88 3.81 -13.77
C ALA A 336 -0.02 4.27 -12.58
N ALA A 337 -0.16 5.53 -12.17
CA ALA A 337 0.59 6.12 -11.07
C ALA A 337 -0.32 6.81 -10.06
N VAL A 338 -0.07 6.61 -8.78
CA VAL A 338 -0.81 7.28 -7.71
C VAL A 338 0.13 8.28 -7.05
N PRO A 339 -0.19 9.59 -7.08
CA PRO A 339 0.70 10.63 -6.62
C PRO A 339 0.73 10.70 -5.08
N LEU A 340 1.69 10.01 -4.44
CA LEU A 340 1.84 9.97 -2.99
C LEU A 340 2.96 10.94 -2.54
N MET A 341 2.58 12.05 -1.89
CA MET A 341 3.53 13.05 -1.39
C MET A 341 4.57 12.49 -0.41
N ARG A 342 4.24 11.43 0.32
CA ARG A 342 5.18 10.73 1.22
C ARG A 342 6.39 10.10 0.51
N LEU A 343 6.25 9.79 -0.79
CA LEU A 343 7.32 9.24 -1.63
C LEU A 343 8.21 10.32 -2.22
N PHE A 344 7.69 11.55 -2.35
CA PHE A 344 8.39 12.67 -2.98
C PHE A 344 9.79 12.95 -2.40
N PRO A 345 10.00 13.00 -1.06
CA PRO A 345 11.34 13.26 -0.50
C PRO A 345 12.32 12.10 -0.68
N LEU A 346 11.84 10.95 -1.14
CA LEU A 346 12.63 9.73 -1.40
C LEU A 346 12.82 9.48 -2.90
N MET A 347 12.40 10.41 -3.75
CA MET A 347 12.54 10.29 -5.20
C MET A 347 13.99 10.12 -5.64
N GLY A 348 14.21 9.33 -6.69
CA GLY A 348 15.54 9.05 -7.23
C GLY A 348 16.18 7.81 -6.60
N SER A 349 17.39 7.96 -6.07
CA SER A 349 18.22 6.84 -5.58
C SER A 349 17.52 6.00 -4.52
N ARG A 350 16.89 6.65 -3.53
CA ARG A 350 16.22 5.93 -2.44
C ARG A 350 15.04 5.11 -2.96
N ALA A 351 14.17 5.67 -3.80
CA ALA A 351 13.07 4.93 -4.40
C ALA A 351 13.55 3.73 -5.24
N ALA A 352 14.68 3.86 -5.96
CA ALA A 352 15.25 2.79 -6.77
C ALA A 352 15.87 1.66 -5.92
N GLU A 353 16.69 2.03 -4.93
CA GLU A 353 17.26 1.10 -3.96
C GLU A 353 16.16 0.34 -3.20
N ASP A 354 15.10 1.05 -2.83
CA ASP A 354 13.94 0.50 -2.15
C ASP A 354 13.18 -0.52 -2.99
N LEU A 355 12.98 -0.22 -4.28
CA LEU A 355 12.32 -1.11 -5.22
C LEU A 355 13.13 -2.40 -5.41
N ALA A 356 14.44 -2.28 -5.58
CA ALA A 356 15.35 -3.43 -5.67
C ALA A 356 15.35 -4.27 -4.38
N ALA A 357 15.45 -3.62 -3.21
CA ALA A 357 15.40 -4.30 -1.92
C ALA A 357 14.08 -5.06 -1.70
N GLY A 358 12.96 -4.46 -2.14
CA GLY A 358 11.64 -5.11 -2.13
C GLY A 358 11.62 -6.40 -2.95
N VAL A 359 12.05 -6.33 -4.22
CA VAL A 359 12.10 -7.50 -5.12
C VAL A 359 12.96 -8.62 -4.56
N LEU A 360 14.16 -8.31 -4.07
CA LEU A 360 15.08 -9.29 -3.50
C LEU A 360 14.47 -9.96 -2.26
N THR A 361 13.81 -9.18 -1.41
CA THR A 361 13.18 -9.70 -0.19
C THR A 361 11.95 -10.55 -0.52
N ASP A 362 11.13 -10.14 -1.48
CA ASP A 362 9.96 -10.91 -1.90
C ASP A 362 10.37 -12.27 -2.49
N ALA A 363 11.42 -12.30 -3.31
CA ALA A 363 11.94 -13.55 -3.88
C ALA A 363 12.59 -14.43 -2.81
N PHE A 364 13.35 -13.85 -1.87
CA PHE A 364 13.88 -14.60 -0.74
C PHE A 364 12.76 -15.24 0.08
N TRP A 365 11.68 -14.50 0.36
CA TRP A 365 10.53 -15.03 1.11
C TRP A 365 9.82 -16.15 0.35
N MET A 366 9.70 -16.03 -0.97
CA MET A 366 9.14 -17.09 -1.83
C MET A 366 10.02 -18.34 -1.85
N HIS A 367 11.34 -18.18 -1.91
CA HIS A 367 12.31 -19.30 -1.88
C HIS A 367 12.43 -20.00 -0.53
N LEU A 368 12.18 -19.31 0.57
CA LEU A 368 12.14 -19.94 1.89
C LEU A 368 11.03 -21.00 1.97
N GLY A 369 9.97 -20.88 1.15
CA GLY A 369 8.91 -21.88 1.07
C GLY A 369 8.18 -22.09 2.39
N LEU A 370 8.02 -21.01 3.17
CA LEU A 370 7.47 -21.06 4.52
C LEU A 370 6.06 -21.65 4.47
N SER A 371 5.86 -22.79 5.14
CA SER A 371 4.52 -23.35 5.32
C SER A 371 3.69 -22.47 6.26
N GLU A 372 2.36 -22.53 6.15
CA GLU A 372 1.47 -21.72 7.01
C GLU A 372 1.64 -22.05 8.52
N GLU A 373 2.14 -23.24 8.84
CA GLU A 373 2.39 -23.70 10.22
C GLU A 373 3.80 -23.35 10.73
N GLU A 374 4.69 -22.82 9.88
CA GLU A 374 6.05 -22.51 10.29
C GLU A 374 6.12 -21.30 11.23
N ASN A 375 6.77 -21.50 12.37
CA ASN A 375 7.05 -20.43 13.32
C ASN A 375 8.19 -19.55 12.81
N LEU A 376 7.86 -18.32 12.40
CA LEU A 376 8.84 -17.36 11.89
C LEU A 376 9.90 -16.92 12.92
N LEU A 377 9.67 -17.19 14.21
CA LEU A 377 10.60 -16.87 15.29
C LEU A 377 11.62 -17.98 15.55
N GLN A 378 11.68 -19.02 14.72
CA GLN A 378 12.71 -20.05 14.83
C GLN A 378 14.11 -19.47 14.58
N ASP A 379 15.05 -19.75 15.48
CA ASP A 379 16.43 -19.25 15.41
C ASP A 379 17.12 -19.54 14.07
N SER A 380 16.85 -20.71 13.48
CA SER A 380 17.42 -21.10 12.18
C SER A 380 16.92 -20.19 11.05
N LEU A 381 15.64 -19.81 11.06
CA LEU A 381 15.06 -18.89 10.09
C LEU A 381 15.59 -17.46 10.31
N LEU A 382 15.60 -17.00 11.56
CA LEU A 382 16.13 -15.68 11.90
C LEU A 382 17.60 -15.54 11.46
N LEU A 383 18.41 -16.58 11.64
CA LEU A 383 19.80 -16.60 11.17
C LEU A 383 19.90 -16.57 9.64
N LYS A 384 19.05 -17.30 8.91
CA LYS A 384 18.99 -17.24 7.44
C LYS A 384 18.63 -15.84 6.96
N VAL A 385 17.66 -15.19 7.59
CA VAL A 385 17.23 -13.82 7.27
C VAL A 385 18.38 -12.83 7.48
N ARG A 386 19.08 -12.91 8.63
CA ARG A 386 20.25 -12.05 8.89
C ARG A 386 21.33 -12.23 7.82
N ARG A 387 21.72 -13.48 7.53
CA ARG A 387 22.71 -13.80 6.49
C ARG A 387 22.29 -13.26 5.13
N PHE A 388 21.02 -13.41 4.75
CA PHE A 388 20.50 -12.83 3.52
C PHE A 388 20.72 -11.31 3.46
N VAL A 389 20.34 -10.57 4.50
CA VAL A 389 20.49 -9.10 4.50
C VAL A 389 21.97 -8.68 4.49
N ASP A 390 22.82 -9.38 5.23
CA ASP A 390 24.25 -9.09 5.27
C ASP A 390 24.92 -9.40 3.93
N GLU A 391 24.73 -10.60 3.38
CA GLU A 391 25.31 -11.02 2.10
C GLU A 391 24.86 -10.13 0.94
N VAL A 392 23.58 -9.78 0.87
CA VAL A 392 23.04 -8.94 -0.20
C VAL A 392 23.47 -7.48 -0.02
N GLY A 393 23.49 -6.97 1.21
CA GLY A 393 23.98 -5.62 1.50
C GLY A 393 25.45 -5.45 1.16
N ASP A 394 26.30 -6.41 1.54
CA ASP A 394 27.73 -6.37 1.28
C ASP A 394 28.04 -6.56 -0.22
N MET A 395 27.23 -7.37 -0.92
CA MET A 395 27.32 -7.51 -2.37
C MET A 395 26.96 -6.23 -3.11
N TYR A 396 25.97 -5.48 -2.64
CA TYR A 396 25.58 -4.20 -3.25
C TYR A 396 26.70 -3.16 -3.16
N GLU A 397 27.40 -3.10 -2.02
CA GLU A 397 28.52 -2.19 -1.80
C GLU A 397 29.78 -2.57 -2.62
N THR A 398 29.97 -3.86 -2.90
CA THR A 398 31.20 -4.36 -3.54
C THR A 398 31.06 -4.66 -5.04
N ASN A 399 29.90 -5.14 -5.48
CA ASN A 399 29.62 -5.55 -6.86
C ASN A 399 28.12 -5.39 -7.20
N ILE A 400 27.74 -4.16 -7.54
CA ILE A 400 26.36 -3.82 -7.89
C ILE A 400 25.81 -4.69 -9.04
N ASP A 401 26.61 -5.02 -10.05
CA ASP A 401 26.16 -5.79 -11.22
C ASP A 401 25.65 -7.19 -10.84
N SER A 402 26.28 -7.82 -9.84
CA SER A 402 25.81 -9.11 -9.32
C SER A 402 24.48 -8.99 -8.60
N VAL A 403 24.24 -7.88 -7.89
CA VAL A 403 22.94 -7.60 -7.28
C VAL A 403 21.89 -7.29 -8.35
N LEU A 404 22.21 -6.50 -9.37
CA LEU A 404 21.29 -6.18 -10.47
C LEU A 404 20.85 -7.43 -11.23
N LYS A 405 21.78 -8.37 -11.48
CA LYS A 405 21.43 -9.67 -12.06
C LYS A 405 20.46 -10.45 -11.16
N ARG A 406 20.73 -10.50 -9.85
CA ARG A 406 19.82 -11.12 -8.88
C ARG A 406 18.46 -10.44 -8.86
N VAL A 407 18.40 -9.11 -8.97
CA VAL A 407 17.13 -8.36 -9.05
C VAL A 407 16.35 -8.78 -10.29
N ASP A 408 16.96 -8.81 -11.47
CA ASP A 408 16.29 -9.19 -12.72
C ASP A 408 15.78 -10.65 -12.68
N ASP A 409 16.59 -11.59 -12.20
CA ASP A 409 16.21 -13.00 -12.09
C ASP A 409 15.08 -13.20 -11.06
N ASN A 410 15.20 -12.56 -9.89
CA ASN A 410 14.20 -12.61 -8.83
C ASN A 410 12.89 -11.93 -9.24
N PHE A 411 12.97 -10.85 -10.03
CA PHE A 411 11.80 -10.12 -10.49
C PHE A 411 10.85 -11.00 -11.30
N LYS A 412 11.40 -11.80 -12.21
CA LYS A 412 10.65 -12.75 -13.04
C LYS A 412 9.92 -13.82 -12.21
N GLN A 413 10.43 -14.11 -11.02
CA GLN A 413 9.81 -15.07 -10.10
C GLN A 413 8.69 -14.44 -9.28
N VAL A 414 8.92 -13.23 -8.75
CA VAL A 414 7.92 -12.55 -7.87
C VAL A 414 6.75 -11.96 -8.64
N VAL A 415 6.97 -11.54 -9.89
CA VAL A 415 5.92 -11.12 -10.82
C VAL A 415 5.93 -12.06 -12.01
N PRO A 416 5.30 -13.24 -11.90
CA PRO A 416 5.29 -14.21 -12.99
C PRO A 416 4.57 -13.63 -14.21
N GLN A 417 5.07 -13.98 -15.39
CA GLN A 417 4.38 -13.72 -16.65
C GLN A 417 3.02 -14.43 -16.67
N LEU A 418 2.07 -13.83 -17.40
CA LEU A 418 0.74 -14.41 -17.57
C LEU A 418 0.85 -15.79 -18.21
N LYS A 419 0.09 -16.76 -17.70
CA LYS A 419 -0.03 -18.08 -18.34
C LYS A 419 -0.99 -17.98 -19.52
N ALA A 420 -0.89 -18.92 -20.47
CA ALA A 420 -1.79 -18.98 -21.63
C ALA A 420 -3.28 -19.07 -21.23
N GLU A 421 -3.58 -19.67 -20.08
CA GLU A 421 -4.93 -19.76 -19.51
C GLU A 421 -5.46 -18.38 -19.08
N ASP A 422 -4.60 -17.53 -18.50
CA ASP A 422 -4.95 -16.14 -18.14
C ASP A 422 -5.24 -15.27 -19.38
N LEU A 423 -4.76 -15.70 -20.55
CA LEU A 423 -5.00 -15.08 -21.85
C LEU A 423 -6.21 -15.69 -22.59
N GLN A 424 -6.75 -16.83 -22.14
CA GLN A 424 -7.85 -17.56 -22.80
C GLN A 424 -9.23 -17.33 -22.16
N VAL A 425 -9.30 -16.85 -20.92
CA VAL A 425 -10.55 -16.29 -20.35
C VAL A 425 -11.00 -15.02 -21.13
N ASP A 426 -10.18 -14.57 -22.09
CA ASP A 426 -10.28 -13.35 -22.88
C ASP A 426 -10.70 -13.53 -24.36
N ALA A 427 -11.22 -14.67 -24.80
CA ALA A 427 -11.90 -14.69 -26.10
C ALA A 427 -13.20 -13.87 -25.99
N PRO A 428 -13.41 -12.82 -26.80
CA PRO A 428 -14.74 -12.24 -26.93
C PRO A 428 -15.67 -13.38 -27.34
N LEU A 429 -16.84 -13.49 -26.70
CA LEU A 429 -17.97 -14.14 -27.36
C LEU A 429 -18.10 -13.41 -28.70
N GLN A 430 -17.68 -14.07 -29.79
CA GLN A 430 -17.97 -13.60 -31.13
C GLN A 430 -19.49 -13.42 -31.17
N ASP A 431 -19.91 -12.18 -31.29
CA ASP A 431 -21.29 -11.85 -31.63
C ASP A 431 -21.66 -12.72 -32.81
N GLY A 432 -22.60 -13.64 -32.59
CA GLY A 432 -23.18 -14.42 -33.65
C GLY A 432 -23.78 -13.44 -34.65
N GLU A 433 -23.17 -13.34 -35.82
CA GLU A 433 -23.81 -12.75 -36.99
C GLU A 433 -25.08 -13.56 -37.24
N GLY A 434 -26.20 -13.08 -36.69
CA GLY A 434 -27.52 -13.44 -37.15
C GLY A 434 -27.66 -12.92 -38.57
N GLU A 435 -27.46 -13.80 -39.54
CA GLU A 435 -27.87 -13.59 -40.92
C GLU A 435 -29.38 -13.31 -40.97
N ASP A 436 -29.77 -12.04 -40.91
CA ASP A 436 -31.11 -11.59 -41.30
C ASP A 436 -31.25 -11.70 -42.82
N THR A 437 -31.55 -12.91 -43.29
CA THR A 437 -32.14 -13.15 -44.61
C THR A 437 -33.66 -12.98 -44.53
N VAL A 438 -34.12 -11.73 -44.52
CA VAL A 438 -35.53 -11.44 -44.79
C VAL A 438 -35.75 -11.59 -46.29
N ARG A 439 -36.19 -12.79 -46.68
CA ARG A 439 -36.76 -13.06 -48.01
C ARG A 439 -38.03 -12.24 -48.19
N GLU A 440 -38.00 -11.34 -49.17
CA GLU A 440 -39.18 -10.78 -49.81
C GLU A 440 -40.08 -11.91 -50.32
N THR A 441 -41.32 -11.94 -49.82
CA THR A 441 -42.43 -12.52 -50.55
C THR A 441 -43.63 -11.58 -50.40
N VAL A 442 -43.77 -10.70 -51.38
CA VAL A 442 -45.07 -10.12 -51.74
C VAL A 442 -45.50 -10.85 -52.99
N ALA A 443 -46.60 -11.61 -52.91
CA ALA A 443 -47.31 -12.10 -54.09
C ALA A 443 -48.73 -11.54 -54.04
N ALA A 444 -49.14 -11.03 -55.19
CA ALA A 444 -50.53 -10.74 -55.54
C ALA A 444 -51.38 -12.02 -55.61
#